data_AF-A0A849XWA9-F1
#
_entry.id   AF-A0A849XWA9-F1
#
_cell.length_a   1.000
_cell.length_b   1.000
_cell.length_c   1.000
_cell.angle_alpha   90.00
_cell.angle_beta   90.00
_cell.angle_gamma   90.00
#
_symmetry.space_group_name_H-M   'P 1'
#
loop_
_entity.id
_entity.type
_entity.pdbx_description
1 polymer ?
#
loop_
_entity_poly.entity_id
_entity_poly.type
_entity_poly.pdbx_seq_one_letter_code
_entity_poly.pdbx_strand_id
1 'polypeptide(L)'
;MKQINYKKLILPNIPYVFFVYLFDKVGQAVRLAPGADISAKILNITQGFSAAFENALPSVYPLDLLVGIVGAVIIRLIVYVKGKNAKKYRKGAEYGSARWGNAEDIKPYIDPDFQNNIILTQTERLTMNSRPKQPKYARNKNVVVIGGSGSGKTRFFVKPNLMQLHSSYVLTDPKGTVLIECGKLLQRAGYRIKVLNTINFKKSMHYNPFVYIRSEKDILKLVNTLIANTKGEGEKSAEDFWVSATRSQAVKSLRTVLVY
;
A
#
# COMPACT_ATOMS: atom_id res chain seq x y z
N MET A 1 -11.06 31.47 1.14
CA MET A 1 -12.16 31.05 0.25
C MET A 1 -11.58 30.19 -0.87
N LYS A 2 -12.10 28.99 -1.13
CA LYS A 2 -11.60 28.12 -2.22
C LYS A 2 -11.97 28.77 -3.56
N GLN A 3 -10.99 29.08 -4.41
CA GLN A 3 -11.25 29.49 -5.79
C GLN A 3 -12.06 28.41 -6.49
N ILE A 4 -13.30 28.72 -6.84
CA ILE A 4 -14.18 27.82 -7.59
C ILE A 4 -13.61 27.70 -9.00
N ASN A 5 -13.12 26.51 -9.34
CA ASN A 5 -12.62 26.25 -10.69
C ASN A 5 -13.82 26.03 -11.63
N TYR A 6 -14.29 27.12 -12.25
CA TYR A 6 -15.45 27.11 -13.15
C TYR A 6 -15.31 26.13 -14.31
N LYS A 7 -14.09 25.90 -14.82
CA LYS A 7 -13.85 24.89 -15.89
C LYS A 7 -14.20 23.48 -15.43
N LYS A 8 -13.87 23.11 -14.18
CA LYS A 8 -14.23 21.81 -13.59
C LYS A 8 -15.72 21.67 -13.27
N LEU A 9 -16.46 22.78 -13.15
CA LEU A 9 -17.89 22.77 -12.90
C LEU A 9 -18.72 22.72 -14.19
N ILE A 10 -18.31 23.48 -15.21
CA ILE A 10 -19.08 23.66 -16.45
C ILE A 10 -18.85 22.49 -17.41
N LEU A 11 -17.59 22.10 -17.63
CA LEU A 11 -17.23 21.11 -18.65
C LEU A 11 -17.93 19.74 -18.48
N PRO A 12 -18.10 19.20 -17.26
CA PRO A 12 -18.80 17.93 -17.07
C PRO A 12 -20.33 18.03 -17.27
N ASN A 13 -20.89 19.24 -17.25
CA ASN A 13 -22.35 19.44 -17.34
C ASN A 13 -22.84 19.75 -18.77
N ILE A 14 -21.95 20.14 -19.68
CA ILE A 14 -22.27 20.44 -21.09
C ILE A 14 -23.04 19.31 -21.79
N PRO A 15 -22.68 18.01 -21.64
CA PRO A 15 -23.44 16.93 -22.28
C PRO A 15 -24.90 16.85 -21.83
N TYR A 16 -25.23 17.26 -20.60
CA TYR A 16 -26.62 17.24 -20.11
C TYR A 16 -27.48 18.33 -20.74
N VAL A 17 -26.89 19.46 -21.15
CA VAL A 17 -27.61 20.49 -21.92
C VAL A 17 -28.04 19.94 -23.27
N PHE A 18 -27.20 19.12 -23.90
CA PHE A 18 -27.56 18.41 -25.13
C PHE A 18 -28.68 17.38 -24.91
N PHE A 19 -28.68 16.67 -23.78
CA PHE A 19 -29.79 15.78 -23.42
C PHE A 19 -31.09 16.54 -23.16
N VAL A 20 -31.06 17.74 -22.56
CA VAL A 20 -32.26 18.58 -22.41
C VAL A 20 -32.87 18.87 -23.78
N TYR A 21 -32.05 19.28 -24.76
CA TYR A 21 -32.50 19.52 -26.13
C TYR A 21 -33.06 18.26 -26.79
N LEU A 22 -32.40 17.10 -26.64
CA LEU A 22 -32.85 15.84 -27.24
C LEU A 22 -34.23 15.40 -26.68
N PHE A 23 -34.39 15.44 -25.36
CA PHE A 23 -35.65 15.05 -24.71
C PHE A 23 -36.77 16.08 -24.94
N ASP A 24 -36.43 17.36 -25.05
CA ASP A 24 -37.36 18.41 -25.48
C ASP A 24 -37.91 18.13 -26.89
N LYS A 25 -37.05 17.72 -27.83
CA LYS A 25 -37.47 17.30 -29.18
C LYS A 25 -38.37 16.07 -29.19
N VAL A 26 -38.16 15.13 -28.27
CA VAL A 26 -39.06 13.99 -28.09
C VAL A 26 -40.43 14.45 -27.58
N GLY A 27 -40.48 15.38 -26.61
CA GLY A 27 -41.73 15.99 -26.15
C GLY A 27 -42.47 16.71 -27.28
N GLN A 28 -41.74 17.50 -28.07
CA GLN A 28 -42.28 18.20 -29.25
C GLN A 28 -42.82 17.23 -30.31
N ALA A 29 -42.10 16.12 -30.58
CA ALA A 29 -42.53 15.12 -31.55
C ALA A 29 -43.83 14.41 -31.12
N VAL A 30 -43.98 14.06 -29.84
CA VAL A 30 -45.21 13.45 -29.30
C VAL A 30 -46.39 14.43 -29.32
N ARG A 31 -46.11 15.73 -29.18
CA ARG A 31 -47.14 16.78 -29.29
C ARG A 31 -47.62 16.95 -30.73
N LEU A 32 -46.71 16.93 -31.71
CA LEU A 32 -46.99 17.14 -33.13
C LEU A 32 -47.46 15.88 -33.87
N ALA A 33 -47.31 14.70 -33.27
CA ALA A 33 -47.80 13.45 -33.85
C ALA A 33 -49.34 13.42 -33.92
N PRO A 34 -49.93 13.07 -35.07
CA PRO A 34 -51.38 13.02 -35.24
C PRO A 34 -52.00 11.84 -34.47
N GLY A 35 -53.09 12.12 -33.74
CA GLY A 35 -53.85 11.15 -32.96
C GLY A 35 -54.41 11.73 -31.66
N ALA A 36 -55.65 11.38 -31.32
CA ALA A 36 -56.28 11.79 -30.06
C ALA A 36 -55.75 10.98 -28.86
N ASP A 37 -55.49 9.69 -29.07
CA ASP A 37 -55.04 8.76 -28.04
C ASP A 37 -53.53 8.47 -28.13
N ILE A 38 -52.96 8.03 -27.00
CA ILE A 38 -51.53 7.71 -26.86
C ILE A 38 -51.07 6.67 -27.90
N SER A 39 -51.90 5.67 -28.19
CA SER A 39 -51.57 4.61 -29.17
C SER A 39 -51.43 5.18 -30.58
N ALA A 40 -52.33 6.07 -31.00
CA ALA A 40 -52.28 6.73 -32.30
C ALA A 40 -51.06 7.67 -32.43
N LYS A 41 -50.71 8.37 -31.35
CA LYS A 41 -49.52 9.22 -31.31
C LYS A 41 -48.21 8.43 -31.41
N ILE A 42 -48.16 7.23 -30.82
CA ILE A 42 -47.00 6.34 -30.94
C ILE A 42 -46.88 5.80 -32.37
N LEU A 43 -48.01 5.39 -32.98
CA LEU A 43 -48.02 4.89 -34.36
C LEU A 43 -47.54 5.94 -35.37
N ASN A 44 -47.87 7.21 -35.16
CA ASN A 44 -47.50 8.30 -36.06
C ASN A 44 -46.28 9.12 -35.59
N ILE A 45 -45.49 8.59 -34.64
CA ILE A 45 -44.41 9.36 -34.02
C ILE A 45 -43.31 9.77 -35.02
N THR A 46 -43.11 9.00 -36.09
CA THR A 46 -42.19 9.32 -37.17
C THR A 46 -42.55 10.63 -37.87
N GLN A 47 -43.85 10.91 -38.05
CA GLN A 47 -44.33 12.17 -38.60
C GLN A 47 -44.15 13.31 -37.60
N GLY A 48 -44.40 13.06 -36.30
CA GLY A 48 -44.13 14.00 -35.22
C GLY A 48 -42.66 14.40 -35.12
N PHE A 49 -41.73 13.45 -35.31
CA PHE A 49 -40.30 13.73 -35.37
C PHE A 49 -39.92 14.57 -36.59
N SER A 50 -40.46 14.25 -37.77
CA SER A 50 -40.24 15.05 -38.98
C SER A 50 -40.61 16.52 -38.73
N ALA A 51 -41.79 16.77 -38.17
CA ALA A 51 -42.27 18.12 -37.84
C ALA A 51 -41.46 18.80 -36.71
N ALA A 52 -41.01 18.04 -35.71
CA ALA A 52 -40.19 18.58 -34.61
C ALA A 52 -38.78 19.01 -35.05
N PHE A 53 -38.23 18.38 -36.10
CA PHE A 53 -36.89 18.69 -36.63
C PHE A 53 -36.88 19.69 -37.79
N GLU A 54 -38.04 20.12 -38.31
CA GLU A 54 -38.14 21.22 -39.28
C GLU A 54 -37.50 22.52 -38.74
N ASN A 55 -37.63 22.76 -37.44
CA ASN A 55 -36.94 23.83 -36.75
C ASN A 55 -35.90 23.27 -35.77
N ALA A 56 -34.64 23.62 -35.96
CA ALA A 56 -33.53 23.15 -35.13
C ALA A 56 -33.50 23.79 -33.71
N LEU A 57 -34.38 24.75 -33.43
CA LEU A 57 -34.48 25.40 -32.12
C LEU A 57 -35.31 24.56 -31.14
N PRO A 58 -35.02 24.62 -29.83
CA PRO A 58 -35.80 23.94 -28.80
C PRO A 58 -37.25 24.46 -28.77
N SER A 59 -38.17 23.60 -28.37
CA SER A 59 -39.56 23.97 -28.13
C SER A 59 -39.64 24.90 -26.91
N VAL A 60 -40.37 26.01 -27.05
CA VAL A 60 -40.67 26.92 -25.92
C VAL A 60 -41.92 26.50 -25.15
N TYR A 61 -42.49 25.33 -25.48
CA TYR A 61 -43.70 24.84 -24.82
C TYR A 61 -43.36 24.29 -23.43
N PRO A 62 -44.07 24.69 -22.36
CA PRO A 62 -43.70 24.34 -20.98
C PRO A 62 -43.60 22.83 -20.71
N LEU A 63 -44.46 22.01 -21.34
CA LEU A 63 -44.41 20.56 -21.15
C LEU A 63 -43.23 19.90 -21.87
N ASP A 64 -42.86 20.38 -23.07
CA ASP A 64 -41.73 19.84 -23.83
C ASP A 64 -40.41 20.15 -23.10
N LEU A 65 -40.27 21.37 -22.58
CA LEU A 65 -39.12 21.79 -21.79
C LEU A 65 -39.01 21.01 -20.48
N LEU A 66 -40.14 20.72 -19.82
CA LEU A 66 -40.19 19.90 -18.62
C LEU A 66 -39.71 18.47 -18.92
N VAL A 67 -40.19 17.87 -20.03
CA VAL A 67 -39.72 16.55 -20.50
C VAL A 67 -38.22 16.57 -20.77
N GLY A 68 -37.72 17.66 -21.39
CA GLY A 68 -36.30 17.93 -21.59
C GLY A 68 -35.48 17.88 -20.29
N ILE A 69 -35.87 18.68 -19.30
CA ILE A 69 -35.18 18.80 -18.01
C ILE A 69 -35.24 17.49 -17.22
N VAL A 70 -36.42 16.87 -17.12
CA VAL A 70 -36.61 15.62 -16.38
C VAL A 70 -35.79 14.49 -17.02
N GLY A 71 -35.79 14.38 -18.35
CA GLY A 71 -34.99 13.41 -19.08
C GLY A 71 -33.49 13.56 -18.81
N ALA A 72 -32.97 14.79 -18.86
CA ALA A 72 -31.57 15.07 -18.57
C ALA A 72 -31.18 14.78 -17.11
N VAL A 73 -32.07 15.07 -16.15
CA VAL A 73 -31.87 14.75 -14.72
C VAL A 73 -31.81 13.24 -14.51
N ILE A 74 -32.68 12.46 -15.16
CA ILE A 74 -32.65 10.99 -15.09
C ILE A 74 -31.34 10.45 -15.65
N ILE A 75 -30.89 10.91 -16.82
CA ILE A 75 -29.60 10.50 -17.39
C ILE A 75 -28.44 10.85 -16.46
N ARG A 76 -28.45 12.05 -15.86
CA ARG A 76 -27.44 12.47 -14.88
C ARG A 76 -27.42 11.57 -13.66
N LEU A 77 -28.59 11.18 -13.14
CA LEU A 77 -28.71 10.26 -12.01
C LEU A 77 -28.14 8.88 -12.37
N ILE A 78 -28.46 8.35 -13.56
CA ILE A 78 -27.93 7.07 -14.05
C ILE A 78 -26.40 7.09 -14.13
N VAL A 79 -25.83 8.15 -14.73
CA VAL A 79 -24.37 8.32 -14.84
C VAL A 79 -23.73 8.46 -13.47
N TYR A 80 -24.35 9.21 -12.55
CA TYR A 80 -23.86 9.38 -11.19
C TYR A 80 -23.81 8.04 -10.43
N VAL A 81 -24.89 7.26 -10.47
CA VAL A 81 -24.97 5.95 -9.81
C VAL A 81 -23.96 4.97 -10.43
N LYS A 82 -23.85 4.92 -11.77
CA LYS A 82 -22.87 4.08 -12.46
C LYS A 82 -21.42 4.48 -12.15
N GLY A 83 -21.13 5.77 -12.06
CA GLY A 83 -19.81 6.28 -11.71
C GLY A 83 -19.40 5.95 -10.28
N LYS A 84 -20.35 6.04 -9.33
CA LYS A 84 -20.13 5.64 -7.93
C LYS A 84 -19.93 4.13 -7.76
N ASN A 85 -20.62 3.33 -8.59
CA ASN A 85 -20.52 1.87 -8.58
C ASN A 85 -19.51 1.31 -9.60
N ALA A 86 -18.63 2.17 -10.15
CA ALA A 86 -17.60 1.73 -11.08
C ALA A 86 -16.56 0.86 -10.36
N LYS A 87 -16.77 -0.46 -10.42
CA LYS A 87 -15.83 -1.44 -9.90
C LYS A 87 -14.57 -1.43 -10.78
N LYS A 88 -13.39 -1.38 -10.14
CA LYS A 88 -12.10 -1.44 -10.82
C LYS A 88 -11.76 -2.89 -11.12
N TYR A 89 -12.12 -3.34 -12.32
CA TYR A 89 -11.75 -4.67 -12.81
C TYR A 89 -10.40 -4.64 -13.55
N ARG A 90 -9.60 -5.69 -13.38
CA ARG A 90 -8.41 -5.96 -14.21
C ARG A 90 -8.73 -7.14 -15.12
N LYS A 91 -9.39 -6.84 -16.24
CA LYS A 91 -9.78 -7.84 -17.24
C LYS A 91 -8.53 -8.46 -17.89
N GLY A 92 -8.48 -9.79 -18.05
CA GLY A 92 -7.34 -10.48 -18.65
C GLY A 92 -6.14 -10.68 -17.70
N ALA A 93 -6.32 -10.42 -16.40
CA ALA A 93 -5.34 -10.69 -15.36
C ALA A 93 -5.88 -11.70 -14.32
N GLU A 94 -6.77 -12.62 -14.75
CA GLU A 94 -7.42 -13.59 -13.86
C GLU A 94 -6.39 -14.52 -13.19
N TYR A 95 -5.28 -14.82 -13.86
CA TYR A 95 -4.19 -15.68 -13.37
C TYR A 95 -3.02 -14.89 -12.76
N GLY A 96 -3.21 -13.60 -12.50
CA GLY A 96 -2.17 -12.69 -12.04
C GLY A 96 -1.58 -11.83 -13.17
N SER A 97 -1.03 -10.69 -12.78
CA SER A 97 -0.39 -9.71 -13.70
C SER A 97 1.10 -9.59 -13.43
N ALA A 98 1.67 -10.57 -12.72
CA ALA A 98 3.08 -10.58 -12.40
C ALA A 98 3.89 -10.77 -13.68
N ARG A 99 4.92 -9.95 -13.84
CA ARG A 99 5.90 -10.04 -14.93
C ARG A 99 7.29 -9.78 -14.37
N TRP A 100 8.30 -10.16 -15.14
CA TRP A 100 9.67 -9.71 -14.88
C TRP A 100 9.72 -8.18 -14.90
N GLY A 101 10.33 -7.61 -13.87
CA GLY A 101 10.53 -6.17 -13.75
C GLY A 101 11.75 -5.73 -14.55
N ASN A 102 11.70 -4.49 -15.02
CA ASN A 102 12.80 -3.82 -15.71
C ASN A 102 13.33 -2.66 -14.87
N ALA A 103 14.49 -2.10 -15.23
CA ALA A 103 15.11 -0.99 -14.51
C ALA A 103 14.19 0.24 -14.35
N GLU A 104 13.33 0.53 -15.33
CA GLU A 104 12.37 1.64 -15.25
C GLU A 104 11.26 1.41 -14.21
N ASP A 105 10.92 0.14 -13.90
CA ASP A 105 9.90 -0.18 -12.91
C ASP A 105 10.36 0.14 -11.48
N ILE A 106 11.65 -0.07 -11.20
CA ILE A 106 12.24 0.15 -9.88
C ILE A 106 12.69 1.60 -9.66
N LYS A 107 13.02 2.33 -10.74
CA LYS A 107 13.57 3.69 -10.73
C LYS A 107 12.83 4.68 -9.80
N PRO A 108 11.49 4.69 -9.70
CA PRO A 108 10.79 5.61 -8.78
C PRO A 108 11.01 5.29 -7.30
N TYR A 109 11.52 4.10 -6.98
CA TYR A 109 11.80 3.62 -5.64
C TYR A 109 13.28 3.75 -5.25
N ILE A 110 14.14 4.23 -6.17
CA ILE A 110 15.58 4.42 -5.94
C ILE A 110 15.82 5.83 -5.40
N ASP A 111 16.64 5.94 -4.36
CA ASP A 111 17.15 7.22 -3.86
C ASP A 111 18.30 7.72 -4.77
N PRO A 112 18.35 9.03 -5.10
CA PRO A 112 19.45 9.59 -5.87
C PRO A 112 20.83 9.37 -5.23
N ASP A 113 20.92 9.38 -3.90
CA ASP A 113 22.15 9.01 -3.20
C ASP A 113 22.27 7.49 -3.12
N PHE A 114 23.29 6.94 -3.76
CA PHE A 114 23.54 5.51 -3.80
C PHE A 114 23.58 4.89 -2.39
N GLN A 115 24.23 5.54 -1.43
CA GLN A 115 24.42 4.99 -0.08
C GLN A 115 23.10 4.88 0.70
N ASN A 116 22.09 5.68 0.34
CA ASN A 116 20.77 5.69 0.96
C ASN A 116 19.81 4.65 0.32
N ASN A 117 20.37 3.57 -0.23
CA ASN A 117 19.60 2.49 -0.84
C ASN A 117 19.98 1.12 -0.26
N ILE A 118 19.03 0.21 -0.23
CA ILE A 118 19.28 -1.24 -0.11
C ILE A 118 19.66 -1.75 -1.50
N ILE A 119 20.80 -2.41 -1.59
CA ILE A 119 21.24 -3.08 -2.81
C ILE A 119 20.52 -4.43 -2.89
N LEU A 120 19.68 -4.62 -3.92
CA LEU A 120 18.95 -5.87 -4.16
C LEU A 120 19.64 -6.70 -5.24
N THR A 121 20.01 -6.07 -6.35
CA THR A 121 20.72 -6.68 -7.48
C THR A 121 21.77 -5.69 -8.02
N GLN A 122 22.34 -5.98 -9.19
CA GLN A 122 23.22 -5.04 -9.89
C GLN A 122 22.50 -3.74 -10.32
N THR A 123 21.22 -3.84 -10.69
CA THR A 123 20.43 -2.75 -11.27
C THR A 123 19.32 -2.25 -10.35
N GLU A 124 18.71 -3.14 -9.57
CA GLU A 124 17.60 -2.82 -8.68
C GLU A 124 18.07 -2.44 -7.27
N ARG A 125 17.51 -1.34 -6.77
CA ARG A 125 17.80 -0.77 -5.46
C ARG A 125 16.51 -0.27 -4.82
N LEU A 126 16.49 -0.19 -3.50
CA LEU A 126 15.33 0.29 -2.76
C LEU A 126 15.72 1.39 -1.78
N THR A 127 15.10 2.57 -1.88
CA THR A 127 15.37 3.70 -1.01
C THR A 127 15.17 3.36 0.47
N MET A 128 16.12 3.79 1.29
CA MET A 128 16.04 3.74 2.75
C MET A 128 15.25 4.92 3.32
N ASN A 129 14.77 5.85 2.49
CA ASN A 129 13.92 6.94 2.92
C ASN A 129 12.51 6.44 3.29
N SER A 130 12.07 6.72 4.52
CA SER A 130 10.71 6.34 4.98
C SER A 130 9.61 7.23 4.40
N ARG A 131 9.96 8.42 3.91
CA ARG A 131 9.02 9.43 3.41
C ARG A 131 9.49 9.99 2.06
N PRO A 132 9.38 9.19 0.98
CA PRO A 132 9.68 9.70 -0.35
C PRO A 132 8.72 10.83 -0.72
N LYS A 133 9.15 11.73 -1.62
CA LYS A 133 8.35 12.90 -2.08
C LYS A 133 6.95 12.52 -2.55
N GLN A 134 6.81 11.33 -3.15
CA GLN A 134 5.53 10.77 -3.54
C GLN A 134 5.22 9.56 -2.65
N PRO A 135 4.25 9.65 -1.70
CA PRO A 135 3.96 8.60 -0.74
C PRO A 135 3.60 7.24 -1.35
N LYS A 136 3.09 7.21 -2.58
CA LYS A 136 2.77 5.96 -3.31
C LYS A 136 3.99 5.05 -3.54
N TYR A 137 5.20 5.61 -3.49
CA TYR A 137 6.46 4.87 -3.64
C TYR A 137 7.08 4.47 -2.31
N ALA A 138 6.44 4.77 -1.17
CA ALA A 138 6.88 4.21 0.10
C ALA A 138 6.66 2.68 0.09
N ARG A 139 7.72 1.93 0.40
CA ARG A 139 7.72 0.46 0.42
C ARG A 139 8.27 -0.05 1.74
N ASN A 140 7.88 -1.28 2.07
CA ASN A 140 8.47 -2.03 3.16
C ASN A 140 9.95 -2.31 2.82
N LYS A 141 10.83 -2.15 3.82
CA LYS A 141 12.29 -2.28 3.69
C LYS A 141 12.80 -3.62 4.19
N ASN A 142 11.93 -4.45 4.74
CA ASN A 142 12.28 -5.82 5.13
C ASN A 142 12.50 -6.64 3.87
N VAL A 143 13.70 -7.21 3.74
CA VAL A 143 14.08 -8.05 2.61
C VAL A 143 14.32 -9.47 3.11
N VAL A 144 13.67 -10.44 2.46
CA VAL A 144 13.91 -11.88 2.69
C VAL A 144 14.72 -12.39 1.52
N VAL A 145 15.92 -12.91 1.79
CA VAL A 145 16.81 -13.47 0.77
C VAL A 145 16.83 -14.99 0.90
N ILE A 146 16.26 -15.66 -0.11
CA ILE A 146 16.17 -17.13 -0.15
C ILE A 146 17.25 -17.65 -1.09
N GLY A 147 17.94 -18.70 -0.65
CA GLY A 147 18.90 -19.42 -1.49
C GLY A 147 19.51 -20.58 -0.73
N GLY A 148 19.92 -21.62 -1.46
CA GLY A 148 20.55 -22.81 -0.89
C GLY A 148 21.86 -22.54 -0.14
N SER A 149 22.43 -23.59 0.46
CA SER A 149 23.80 -23.51 0.98
C SER A 149 24.78 -23.22 -0.16
N GLY A 150 25.82 -22.44 0.08
CA GLY A 150 26.81 -22.08 -0.95
C GLY A 150 26.38 -21.05 -1.99
N SER A 151 25.12 -20.62 -2.04
CA SER A 151 24.62 -19.63 -3.02
C SER A 151 25.20 -18.21 -2.85
N GLY A 152 26.02 -17.98 -1.83
CA GLY A 152 26.71 -16.72 -1.63
C GLY A 152 25.87 -15.59 -1.02
N LYS A 153 24.75 -15.88 -0.34
CA LYS A 153 23.91 -14.88 0.37
C LYS A 153 24.73 -13.85 1.15
N THR A 154 25.69 -14.31 1.95
CA THR A 154 26.57 -13.43 2.73
C THR A 154 27.46 -12.56 1.83
N ARG A 155 28.06 -13.14 0.79
CA ARG A 155 29.00 -12.45 -0.10
C ARG A 155 28.31 -11.44 -1.03
N PHE A 156 27.15 -11.79 -1.57
CA PHE A 156 26.49 -11.02 -2.62
C PHE A 156 25.41 -10.08 -2.10
N PHE A 157 24.83 -10.33 -0.92
CA PHE A 157 23.78 -9.47 -0.37
C PHE A 157 24.22 -8.78 0.93
N VAL A 158 24.67 -9.54 1.94
CA VAL A 158 24.98 -8.99 3.27
C VAL A 158 26.20 -8.06 3.21
N LYS A 159 27.34 -8.53 2.67
CA LYS A 159 28.57 -7.73 2.62
C LYS A 159 28.42 -6.44 1.82
N PRO A 160 27.86 -6.41 0.60
CA PRO A 160 27.71 -5.16 -0.14
C PRO A 160 26.87 -4.14 0.63
N ASN A 161 25.75 -4.58 1.23
CA ASN A 161 24.92 -3.69 2.04
C ASN A 161 25.62 -3.18 3.32
N LEU A 162 26.48 -3.99 3.95
CA LEU A 162 27.30 -3.54 5.09
C LEU A 162 28.38 -2.54 4.69
N MET A 163 29.00 -2.76 3.53
CA MET A 163 30.06 -1.90 3.00
C MET A 163 29.56 -0.54 2.53
N GLN A 164 28.24 -0.31 2.48
CA GLN A 164 27.66 1.02 2.25
C GLN A 164 27.82 1.96 3.45
N LEU A 165 28.08 1.44 4.66
CA LEU A 165 28.37 2.24 5.86
C LEU A 165 27.30 3.30 6.18
N HIS A 166 26.05 3.01 5.84
CA HIS A 166 24.95 3.98 5.88
C HIS A 166 24.24 4.05 7.25
N SER A 167 24.21 2.95 8.01
CA SER A 167 23.39 2.84 9.22
C SER A 167 24.07 2.07 10.34
N SER A 168 23.48 2.06 11.54
CA SER A 168 23.84 1.12 12.60
C SER A 168 23.42 -0.30 12.22
N TYR A 169 24.31 -1.27 12.45
CA TYR A 169 24.09 -2.67 12.07
C TYR A 169 24.04 -3.58 13.30
N VAL A 170 23.09 -4.52 13.28
CA VAL A 170 23.04 -5.68 14.19
C VAL A 170 23.08 -6.93 13.33
N LEU A 171 24.07 -7.78 13.56
CA LEU A 171 24.37 -8.94 12.72
C LEU A 171 24.39 -10.20 13.56
N THR A 172 23.73 -11.23 13.07
CA THR A 172 23.96 -12.61 13.51
C THR A 172 25.02 -13.21 12.57
N ASP A 173 26.18 -13.56 13.10
CA ASP A 173 27.30 -14.12 12.33
C ASP A 173 27.69 -15.50 12.87
N PRO A 174 26.93 -16.56 12.53
CA PRO A 174 27.16 -17.90 13.08
C PRO A 174 28.55 -18.47 12.76
N LYS A 175 29.17 -18.01 11.67
CA LYS A 175 30.51 -18.45 11.24
C LYS A 175 31.63 -17.51 11.68
N GLY A 176 31.30 -16.33 12.21
CA GLY A 176 32.29 -15.31 12.59
C GLY A 176 33.05 -14.68 11.41
N THR A 177 32.67 -14.95 10.16
CA THR A 177 33.44 -14.52 8.99
C THR A 177 33.20 -13.05 8.66
N VAL A 178 31.98 -12.55 8.86
CA VAL A 178 31.61 -11.18 8.49
C VAL A 178 32.40 -10.16 9.29
N LEU A 179 32.57 -10.40 10.59
CA LEU A 179 33.38 -9.52 11.45
C LEU A 179 34.85 -9.50 11.02
N ILE A 180 35.43 -10.66 10.67
CA ILE A 180 36.83 -10.76 10.23
C ILE A 180 37.04 -9.99 8.93
N GLU A 181 36.12 -10.15 7.98
CA GLU A 181 36.27 -9.61 6.63
C GLU A 181 35.88 -8.12 6.52
N CYS A 182 34.84 -7.69 7.23
CA CYS A 182 34.31 -6.32 7.14
C CYS A 182 34.59 -5.45 8.38
N GLY A 183 35.02 -6.05 9.50
CA GLY A 183 35.19 -5.32 10.77
C GLY A 183 36.21 -4.19 10.69
N LYS A 184 37.33 -4.40 9.99
CA LYS A 184 38.36 -3.37 9.83
C LYS A 184 37.88 -2.19 8.99
N LEU A 185 37.00 -2.43 8.01
CA LEU A 185 36.34 -1.36 7.24
C LEU A 185 35.42 -0.54 8.16
N LEU A 186 34.55 -1.21 8.92
CA LEU A 186 33.63 -0.56 9.86
C LEU A 186 34.39 0.28 10.90
N GLN A 187 35.47 -0.27 11.47
CA GLN A 187 36.31 0.44 12.43
C GLN A 187 36.93 1.71 11.82
N ARG A 188 37.47 1.63 10.59
CA ARG A 188 38.03 2.78 9.87
C ARG A 188 36.99 3.85 9.56
N ALA A 189 35.74 3.43 9.32
CA ALA A 189 34.60 4.32 9.13
C ALA A 189 34.06 4.91 10.45
N GLY A 190 34.71 4.67 11.58
CA GLY A 190 34.33 5.24 12.89
C GLY A 190 33.25 4.46 13.64
N TYR A 191 32.89 3.25 13.19
CA TYR A 191 31.90 2.44 13.89
C TYR A 191 32.44 1.89 15.22
N ARG A 192 31.60 1.96 16.25
CA ARG A 192 31.83 1.25 17.52
C ARG A 192 31.33 -0.19 17.40
N ILE A 193 32.26 -1.11 17.22
CA ILE A 193 31.95 -2.54 17.06
C ILE A 193 31.82 -3.17 18.45
N LYS A 194 30.68 -3.83 18.69
CA LYS A 194 30.44 -4.63 19.90
C LYS A 194 30.16 -6.07 19.49
N VAL A 195 30.76 -7.03 20.19
CA VAL A 195 30.70 -8.46 19.83
C VAL A 195 30.23 -9.26 21.03
N LEU A 196 29.10 -9.97 20.88
CA LEU A 196 28.65 -10.98 21.82
C LEU A 196 28.91 -12.36 21.21
N ASN A 197 29.94 -13.05 21.69
CA ASN A 197 30.35 -14.36 21.22
C ASN A 197 29.92 -15.44 22.23
N THR A 198 28.94 -16.23 21.85
CA THR A 198 28.36 -17.31 22.67
C THR A 198 29.15 -18.63 22.61
N ILE A 199 30.18 -18.71 21.76
CA ILE A 199 31.04 -19.89 21.62
C ILE A 199 32.34 -19.71 22.44
N ASN A 200 33.01 -18.57 22.26
CA ASN A 200 34.24 -18.25 22.99
C ASN A 200 34.06 -16.97 23.81
N PHE A 201 33.68 -17.15 25.08
CA PHE A 201 33.45 -16.05 26.01
C PHE A 201 34.70 -15.21 26.27
N LYS A 202 35.93 -15.76 26.15
CA LYS A 202 37.18 -14.98 26.28
C LYS A 202 37.33 -13.93 25.18
N LYS A 203 36.68 -14.13 24.04
CA LYS A 203 36.63 -13.19 22.89
C LYS A 203 35.26 -12.51 22.76
N SER A 204 34.48 -12.50 23.83
CA SER A 204 33.16 -11.86 23.88
C SER A 204 33.20 -10.63 24.76
N MET A 205 32.35 -9.66 24.45
CA MET A 205 31.90 -8.69 25.44
C MET A 205 30.93 -9.36 26.42
N HIS A 206 30.81 -8.78 27.61
CA HIS A 206 29.82 -9.18 28.59
C HIS A 206 28.48 -8.47 28.32
N TYR A 207 27.39 -9.20 28.50
CA TYR A 207 26.04 -8.67 28.42
C TYR A 207 25.30 -8.96 29.72
N ASN A 208 24.86 -7.89 30.39
CA ASN A 208 23.98 -7.99 31.55
C ASN A 208 22.60 -7.43 31.17
N PRO A 209 21.56 -8.28 30.98
CA PRO A 209 20.22 -7.82 30.63
C PRO A 209 19.54 -7.02 31.74
N PHE A 210 19.96 -7.20 33.01
CA PHE A 210 19.32 -6.56 34.15
C PHE A 210 19.53 -5.04 34.18
N VAL A 211 20.64 -4.54 33.61
CA VAL A 211 20.91 -3.09 33.49
C VAL A 211 19.88 -2.38 32.58
N TYR A 212 19.15 -3.14 31.75
CA TYR A 212 18.15 -2.59 30.84
C TYR A 212 16.73 -2.65 31.40
N ILE A 213 16.52 -3.20 32.60
CA ILE A 213 15.22 -3.22 33.26
C ILE A 213 15.00 -1.86 33.93
N ARG A 214 14.07 -1.07 33.41
CA ARG A 214 13.72 0.26 33.95
C ARG A 214 12.30 0.31 34.51
N SER A 215 11.52 -0.72 34.25
CA SER A 215 10.13 -0.83 34.66
C SER A 215 9.74 -2.29 34.82
N GLU A 216 8.67 -2.55 35.58
CA GLU A 216 8.12 -3.90 35.71
C GLU A 216 7.74 -4.52 34.35
N LYS A 217 7.38 -3.68 33.37
CA LYS A 217 7.06 -4.15 32.01
C LYS A 217 8.28 -4.75 31.33
N ASP A 218 9.49 -4.29 31.64
CA ASP A 218 10.72 -4.81 31.05
C ASP A 218 11.11 -6.17 31.64
N ILE A 219 10.75 -6.43 32.89
CA ILE A 219 10.84 -7.77 33.50
C ILE A 219 10.00 -8.76 32.69
N LEU A 220 8.75 -8.40 32.38
CA LEU A 220 7.88 -9.24 31.57
C LEU A 220 8.45 -9.47 30.17
N LYS A 221 9.04 -8.46 29.53
CA LYS A 221 9.70 -8.61 28.22
C LYS A 221 10.86 -9.59 28.31
N LEU A 222 11.78 -9.40 29.27
CA LEU A 222 12.95 -10.27 29.43
C LEU A 222 12.54 -11.73 29.65
N VAL A 223 11.64 -11.98 30.58
CA VAL A 223 11.15 -13.33 30.89
C VAL A 223 10.48 -13.96 29.67
N ASN A 224 9.60 -13.22 28.98
CA ASN A 224 8.94 -13.72 27.77
C ASN A 224 9.94 -14.02 26.65
N THR A 225 10.95 -13.16 26.46
CA THR A 225 12.01 -13.39 25.47
C THR A 225 12.80 -14.65 25.78
N LEU A 226 13.17 -14.89 27.03
CA LEU A 226 13.88 -16.12 27.42
C LEU A 226 13.03 -17.36 27.13
N ILE A 227 11.79 -17.38 27.63
CA ILE A 227 10.86 -18.51 27.45
C ILE A 227 10.59 -18.79 25.97
N ALA A 228 10.31 -17.74 25.18
CA ALA A 228 10.01 -17.91 23.76
C ALA A 228 11.17 -18.50 22.95
N ASN A 229 12.41 -18.27 23.38
CA ASN A 229 13.61 -18.81 22.73
C ASN A 229 14.04 -20.19 23.28
N THR A 230 13.36 -20.71 24.32
CA THR A 230 13.62 -22.05 24.88
C THR A 230 12.50 -23.05 24.59
N LYS A 231 11.37 -22.63 24.03
CA LYS A 231 10.34 -23.56 23.56
C LYS A 231 10.87 -24.37 22.36
N GLY A 232 10.89 -25.69 22.47
CA GLY A 232 11.25 -26.57 21.36
C GLY A 232 10.21 -26.52 20.24
N GLU A 233 10.59 -26.91 19.03
CA GLU A 233 9.62 -27.09 17.95
C GLU A 233 8.79 -28.36 18.21
N GLY A 234 7.71 -28.21 18.95
CA GLY A 234 6.62 -29.19 19.05
C GLY A 234 6.48 -29.88 20.40
N GLU A 235 5.63 -29.33 21.27
CA GLU A 235 4.69 -30.07 22.14
C GLU A 235 3.79 -29.06 22.88
N LYS A 236 2.47 -29.06 22.63
CA LYS A 236 1.59 -27.93 23.00
C LYS A 236 0.76 -28.10 24.28
N SER A 237 0.68 -29.27 24.90
CA SER A 237 -0.32 -29.50 25.98
C SER A 237 0.26 -29.59 27.39
N ALA A 238 1.44 -30.19 27.59
CA ALA A 238 2.11 -30.25 28.90
C ALA A 238 3.06 -29.06 29.15
N GLU A 239 3.57 -28.44 28.09
CA GLU A 239 4.48 -27.29 28.18
C GLU A 239 3.80 -26.04 28.77
N ASP A 240 2.48 -25.86 28.59
CA ASP A 240 1.80 -24.62 28.96
C ASP A 240 1.75 -24.39 30.49
N PHE A 241 1.64 -25.45 31.29
CA PHE A 241 1.73 -25.33 32.76
C PHE A 241 3.14 -24.91 33.19
N TRP A 242 4.17 -25.62 32.72
CA TRP A 242 5.57 -25.34 33.06
C TRP A 242 5.99 -23.96 32.60
N VAL A 243 5.61 -23.56 31.38
CA VAL A 243 5.85 -22.21 30.85
C VAL A 243 5.18 -21.14 31.72
N SER A 244 3.94 -21.36 32.14
CA SER A 244 3.22 -20.42 33.00
C SER A 244 3.85 -20.32 34.39
N ALA A 245 4.18 -21.46 35.01
CA ALA A 245 4.83 -21.53 36.31
C ALA A 245 6.22 -20.87 36.29
N THR A 246 7.07 -21.20 35.31
CA THR A 246 8.39 -20.58 35.13
C THR A 246 8.28 -19.08 34.89
N ARG A 247 7.33 -18.64 34.07
CA ARG A 247 7.08 -17.21 33.85
C ARG A 247 6.72 -16.50 35.15
N SER A 248 5.76 -17.04 35.91
CA SER A 248 5.31 -16.47 37.17
C SER A 248 6.45 -16.37 38.19
N GLN A 249 7.21 -17.46 38.35
CA GLN A 249 8.33 -17.52 39.28
C GLN A 249 9.45 -16.54 38.90
N ALA A 250 9.85 -16.51 37.63
CA ALA A 250 10.91 -15.62 37.14
C ALA A 250 10.53 -14.13 37.30
N VAL A 251 9.28 -13.77 37.00
CA VAL A 251 8.79 -12.40 37.19
C VAL A 251 8.78 -12.02 38.66
N LYS A 252 8.32 -12.90 39.54
CA LYS A 252 8.29 -12.66 40.98
C LYS A 252 9.70 -12.47 41.54
N SER A 253 10.63 -13.37 41.21
CA SER A 253 12.02 -13.28 41.64
C SER A 253 12.70 -12.00 41.16
N LEU A 254 12.53 -11.62 39.89
CA LEU A 254 13.16 -10.41 39.34
C LEU A 254 12.55 -9.12 39.90
N ARG A 255 11.25 -9.11 40.23
CA ARG A 255 10.64 -7.98 40.95
C ARG A 255 11.26 -7.82 42.33
N THR A 256 11.43 -8.91 43.08
CA THR A 256 12.01 -8.87 44.43
C THR A 256 13.46 -8.39 44.41
N VAL A 257 14.26 -8.77 43.42
CA VAL A 257 15.69 -8.44 43.37
C VAL A 257 15.98 -7.02 42.82
N LEU A 258 15.09 -6.45 42.01
CA LEU A 258 15.35 -5.20 41.29
C LEU A 258 14.56 -3.99 41.82
N VAL A 259 13.57 -4.20 42.69
CA VAL A 259 12.72 -3.14 43.27
C VAL A 259 13.16 -2.77 44.70
N TYR A 260 14.04 -3.57 45.31
CA TYR A 260 14.76 -3.25 46.56
C TYR A 260 16.24 -3.03 46.24
#